data_AF-A0A9D6UC61-F1
#
_entry.id   AF-A0A9D6UC61-F1
#
_cell.length_a   1.000
_cell.length_b   1.000
_cell.length_c   1.000
_cell.angle_alpha   90.00
_cell.angle_beta   90.00
_cell.angle_gamma   90.00
#
_symmetry.space_group_name_H-M   'P 1'
#
loop_
_entity.id
_entity.type
_entity.pdbx_description
1 polymer ?
#
loop_
_entity_poly.entity_id
_entity_poly.type
_entity_poly.pdbx_seq_one_letter_code
_entity_poly.pdbx_strand_id
1 'polypeptide(L)' 'DKRIERLPASQAAQARVQPVYESFPGWKESTSGARSWAHLPAQAIKYVRRVEELIEAPVALLSTSPERDDTILVHNPFQD' A
#
# COMPACT_ATOMS: atom_id res chain seq x y z
N ASP A 1 -14.90 18.93 16.16
CA ASP A 1 -13.57 18.52 15.64
C ASP A 1 -13.43 18.83 14.16
N LYS A 2 -12.21 19.16 13.71
CA LYS A 2 -11.91 19.47 12.30
C LYS A 2 -11.13 18.31 11.68
N ARG A 3 -11.66 17.76 10.59
CA ARG A 3 -10.95 16.78 9.76
C ARG A 3 -9.90 17.49 8.89
N ILE A 4 -8.74 16.87 8.74
CA ILE A 4 -7.64 17.33 7.90
C ILE A 4 -7.18 16.18 7.00
N GLU A 5 -6.84 16.50 5.75
CA GLU A 5 -6.50 15.51 4.70
C GLU A 5 -4.99 15.50 4.35
N ARG A 6 -4.20 16.28 5.08
CA ARG A 6 -2.74 16.40 4.93
C ARG A 6 -2.08 16.47 6.30
N LEU A 7 -0.91 15.84 6.43
CA LEU A 7 -0.13 15.89 7.65
C LEU A 7 0.30 17.34 7.94
N PRO A 8 0.04 17.89 9.14
CA PRO A 8 0.46 19.24 9.48
C PRO A 8 1.98 19.40 9.44
N ALA A 9 2.50 20.56 9.03
CA ALA A 9 3.94 20.82 9.03
C ALA A 9 4.54 20.93 10.45
N SER A 10 3.75 21.34 11.44
CA SER A 10 4.21 21.50 12.83
C SER A 10 4.18 20.18 13.58
N GLN A 11 5.30 19.78 14.16
CA GLN A 11 5.40 18.60 15.03
C GLN A 11 4.42 18.67 16.22
N ALA A 12 4.26 19.85 16.83
CA ALA A 12 3.32 20.04 17.93
C ALA A 12 1.87 19.78 17.48
N ALA A 13 1.52 20.16 16.24
CA ALA A 13 0.22 19.86 15.67
C ALA A 13 0.06 18.37 15.35
N GLN A 14 1.09 17.74 14.76
CA GLN A 14 1.11 16.30 14.48
C GLN A 14 0.89 15.46 15.75
N ALA A 15 1.53 15.83 16.87
CA ALA A 15 1.37 15.11 18.14
C ALA A 15 -0.06 15.11 18.70
N ARG A 16 -0.93 16.01 18.21
CA ARG A 16 -2.33 16.12 18.64
C ARG A 16 -3.32 15.51 17.64
N VAL A 17 -2.86 15.06 16.47
CA VAL A 17 -3.77 14.46 15.48
C VAL A 17 -4.22 13.08 15.97
N GLN A 18 -5.47 12.76 15.68
CA GLN A 18 -6.00 11.41 15.87
C GLN A 18 -6.22 10.79 14.49
N PRO A 19 -5.67 9.59 14.24
CA PRO A 19 -5.87 8.92 12.97
C PRO A 19 -7.34 8.49 12.82
N VAL A 20 -7.88 8.67 11.61
CA VAL A 20 -9.18 8.10 11.22
C VAL A 20 -8.87 6.89 10.36
N TYR A 21 -8.96 5.70 10.95
CA TYR A 21 -8.62 4.45 10.27
C TYR A 21 -9.76 3.93 9.39
N GLU A 22 -9.36 3.21 8.35
CA GLU A 22 -10.23 2.33 7.57
C GLU A 22 -9.83 0.87 7.87
N SER A 23 -10.82 0.00 8.05
CA SER A 23 -10.60 -1.40 8.39
C SER A 23 -10.85 -2.31 7.18
N PHE A 24 -9.96 -3.28 6.98
CA PHE A 24 -10.05 -4.26 5.89
C PHE A 24 -10.03 -5.69 6.43
N PRO A 25 -10.72 -6.64 5.77
CA PRO A 25 -10.49 -8.05 6.02
C PRO A 25 -9.03 -8.40 5.71
N GLY A 26 -8.36 -9.04 6.66
CA GLY A 26 -7.01 -9.58 6.44
C GLY A 26 -7.02 -10.84 5.56
N TRP A 27 -5.83 -11.42 5.39
CA TRP A 27 -5.60 -12.71 4.75
C TRP A 27 -4.71 -13.57 5.64
N LYS A 28 -4.79 -14.89 5.49
CA LYS A 28 -3.96 -15.86 6.26
C LYS A 28 -2.89 -16.52 5.40
N GLU A 29 -3.11 -16.52 4.10
CA GLU A 29 -2.25 -17.09 3.08
C GLU A 29 -0.96 -16.26 2.95
N SER A 30 0.15 -16.93 2.66
CA SER A 30 1.43 -16.26 2.47
C SER A 30 1.42 -15.40 1.20
N THR A 31 1.99 -14.21 1.30
CA THR A 31 2.35 -13.38 0.13
C THR A 31 3.82 -13.55 -0.26
N SER A 32 4.63 -14.21 0.57
CA SER A 32 6.08 -14.32 0.38
C SER A 32 6.42 -15.06 -0.90
N GLY A 33 7.31 -14.47 -1.71
CA GLY A 33 7.77 -15.04 -2.97
C GLY A 33 6.80 -14.89 -4.14
N ALA A 34 5.71 -14.13 -3.99
CA ALA A 34 4.78 -13.90 -5.10
C ALA A 34 5.40 -13.01 -6.18
N ARG A 35 5.40 -13.51 -7.42
CA ARG A 35 5.96 -12.82 -8.60
C ARG A 35 4.90 -12.29 -9.57
N SER A 36 3.62 -12.47 -9.25
CA SER A 36 2.50 -11.94 -10.03
C SER A 36 1.30 -11.69 -9.13
N TRP A 37 0.41 -10.79 -9.55
CA TRP A 37 -0.85 -10.50 -8.84
C TRP A 37 -1.71 -11.75 -8.63
N ALA A 38 -1.68 -12.69 -9.58
CA ALA A 38 -2.46 -13.92 -9.51
C ALA A 38 -2.02 -14.85 -8.36
N HIS A 39 -0.81 -14.67 -7.84
CA HIS A 39 -0.30 -15.43 -6.70
C HIS A 39 -0.60 -14.77 -5.35
N LEU A 40 -1.23 -13.59 -5.34
CA LEU A 40 -1.59 -12.90 -4.11
C LEU A 40 -3.01 -13.25 -3.65
N PRO A 41 -3.27 -13.27 -2.33
CA PRO A 41 -4.62 -13.38 -1.81
C PRO A 41 -5.48 -12.19 -2.28
N ALA A 42 -6.74 -12.45 -2.63
CA ALA A 42 -7.63 -11.41 -3.15
C ALA A 42 -7.77 -10.20 -2.20
N GLN A 43 -7.71 -10.42 -0.89
CA GLN A 43 -7.75 -9.32 0.09
C GLN A 43 -6.47 -8.49 0.10
N ALA A 44 -5.31 -9.10 -0.13
CA ALA A 44 -4.04 -8.39 -0.26
C ALA A 44 -4.07 -7.47 -1.49
N ILE A 45 -4.59 -7.97 -2.61
CA ILE A 45 -4.76 -7.18 -3.84
C ILE A 45 -5.66 -5.97 -3.56
N LYS A 46 -6.82 -6.18 -2.93
CA LYS A 46 -7.75 -5.09 -2.58
C LYS A 46 -7.12 -4.04 -1.67
N TYR A 47 -6.33 -4.49 -0.69
CA TYR A 47 -5.60 -3.57 0.20
C TYR A 47 -4.62 -2.70 -0.57
N VAL A 48 -3.83 -3.27 -1.50
CA VAL A 48 -2.90 -2.49 -2.33
C VAL A 48 -3.65 -1.50 -3.24
N ARG A 49 -4.75 -1.94 -3.88
CA ARG A 49 -5.59 -1.04 -4.70
C ARG A 49 -6.17 0.12 -3.89
N ARG A 50 -6.56 -0.11 -2.64
CA ARG A 50 -7.02 0.97 -1.77
C ARG A 50 -5.92 1.99 -1.50
N VAL A 51 -4.70 1.53 -1.25
CA VAL A 51 -3.56 2.44 -1.05
C VAL A 51 -3.36 3.31 -2.30
N GLU A 52 -3.41 2.74 -3.51
CA GLU A 52 -3.33 3.51 -4.76
C GLU A 52 -4.40 4.61 -4.85
N GLU A 53 -5.65 4.29 -4.49
CA GLU A 53 -6.74 5.26 -4.46
C GLU A 53 -6.49 6.40 -3.46
N LEU A 54 -5.97 6.08 -2.27
CA LEU A 54 -5.71 7.06 -1.21
C LEU A 54 -4.55 7.99 -1.53
N ILE A 55 -3.52 7.48 -2.21
CA ILE A 55 -2.34 8.27 -2.60
C ILE A 55 -2.50 8.91 -3.98
N GLU A 56 -3.58 8.60 -4.71
CA GLU A 56 -3.86 9.07 -6.07
C GLU A 56 -2.73 8.76 -7.07
N ALA A 57 -2.04 7.63 -6.87
CA ALA A 57 -0.89 7.22 -7.69
C ALA A 57 -0.80 5.68 -7.78
N PRO A 58 -0.36 5.14 -8.93
CA PRO A 58 -0.21 3.70 -9.10
C PRO A 58 1.00 3.16 -8.33
N VAL A 59 0.87 1.94 -7.81
CA VAL A 59 1.99 1.14 -7.32
C VAL A 59 2.73 0.59 -8.52
N ALA A 60 3.99 0.98 -8.69
CA ALA A 60 4.84 0.48 -9.76
C ALA A 60 5.48 -0.87 -9.42
N LEU A 61 5.86 -1.09 -8.16
CA LEU A 61 6.55 -2.29 -7.68
C LEU A 61 5.97 -2.78 -6.35
N LEU A 62 5.87 -4.10 -6.19
CA LEU A 62 5.53 -4.75 -4.92
C LEU A 62 6.58 -5.83 -4.59
N SER A 63 7.44 -5.55 -3.61
CA SER A 63 8.39 -6.55 -3.06
C SER A 63 7.67 -7.46 -2.08
N THR A 64 7.85 -8.76 -2.24
CA THR A 64 7.14 -9.78 -1.46
C THR A 64 8.06 -10.63 -0.58
N SER A 65 9.38 -10.55 -0.80
CA SER A 65 10.39 -11.18 0.04
C SER A 65 11.73 -10.40 -0.08
N PRO A 66 12.75 -10.74 0.72
CA PRO A 66 14.10 -10.17 0.58
C PRO A 66 14.81 -10.52 -0.74
N GLU A 67 14.36 -11.57 -1.44
CA GLU A 67 14.98 -12.01 -2.69
C GLU A 67 14.67 -11.04 -3.83
N ARG A 68 15.68 -10.76 -4.65
CA ARG A 68 15.57 -9.77 -5.74
C ARG A 68 14.43 -10.09 -6.72
N ASP A 69 14.28 -11.37 -7.07
CA ASP A 69 13.31 -11.81 -8.07
C ASP A 69 11.88 -11.95 -7.50
N ASP A 70 11.71 -11.78 -6.18
CA ASP A 70 10.41 -11.86 -5.50
C ASP A 70 9.75 -10.48 -5.46
N THR A 71 9.73 -9.84 -6.63
CA THR A 71 9.16 -8.52 -6.86
C THR A 71 8.15 -8.59 -8.00
N ILE A 72 6.94 -8.08 -7.79
CA ILE A 72 5.94 -7.89 -8.84
C ILE A 72 6.19 -6.53 -9.48
N LEU A 73 6.59 -6.52 -10.75
CA LEU A 73 6.69 -5.31 -11.57
C LEU A 73 5.31 -5.03 -12.17
N VAL A 74 4.62 -4.03 -11.62
CA VAL A 74 3.25 -3.66 -12.02
C VAL A 74 3.28 -2.71 -13.22
N HIS A 75 4.17 -1.73 -13.15
CA HIS A 75 4.49 -0.81 -14.24
C HIS A 75 6.00 -0.60 -14.23
N ASN A 76 6.64 -0.75 -15.38
CA ASN A 76 8.08 -0.55 -15.48
C ASN A 76 8.37 0.96 -15.52
N PRO A 77 9.03 1.54 -14.50
CA PRO A 77 9.26 2.98 -14.45
C PRO A 77 10.24 3.48 -15.53
N PHE A 78 10.86 2.58 -16.29
CA PHE A 78 11.81 2.90 -17.36
C PHE A 78 11.29 2.53 -18.76
N GLN A 79 10.04 2.11 -18.90
CA GLN A 79 9.40 1.85 -20.19
C GLN A 79 8.12 2.66 -20.29
N ASP A 80 7.95 3.32 -21.43
CA ASP A 80 6.78 4.14 -21.75
C ASP A 80 5.48 3.30 -21.84
#